data_AF-A0A1X0NES4-F1
#
_entry.id   AF-A0A1X0NES4-F1
#
_cell.length_a   1.000
_cell.length_b   1.000
_cell.length_c   1.000
_cell.angle_alpha   90.00
_cell.angle_beta   90.00
_cell.angle_gamma   90.00
#
_symmetry.space_group_name_H-M   'P 1'
#
loop_
_entity.id
_entity.type
_entity.pdbx_description
1 polymer ?
#
loop_
_entity_poly.entity_id
_entity_poly.type
_entity_poly.pdbx_seq_one_letter_code
_entity_poly.pdbx_strand_id
1 'polypeptide(L)'
;MRRLFLFAPLLLLYCTLVTLAVTEHHRCISDTVALRAGPTMSMDIFMKITEKRQAQITRFAQDQPLPAVREEQVGEGWKPIRIKLVTGTLKRDGHYCGEKGNKNPIITLLNKEYTCTDDDVLTPEKEHILVKEILPEAIKLHEERLFVEPLKGPIVVPQFSKNDGLCYKFISQDKEREKSFAADMVLFVAAEPTPEETFAWAATCATLGPDGRPVVGIINYGPRYIVATPQRVRVAAHEIAH
;
A
#
# COMPACT_ATOMS: atom_id res chain seq x y z
N MET A 1 -31.28 34.28 -26.88
CA MET A 1 -31.21 33.95 -25.43
C MET A 1 -31.99 32.71 -24.98
N ARG A 2 -32.65 31.93 -25.87
CA ARG A 2 -33.43 30.73 -25.46
C ARG A 2 -32.64 29.41 -25.47
N ARG A 3 -31.46 29.38 -26.11
CA ARG A 3 -30.60 28.18 -26.22
C ARG A 3 -29.67 27.97 -25.02
N LEU A 4 -29.29 29.03 -24.29
CA LEU A 4 -28.43 28.93 -23.09
C LEU A 4 -29.15 28.31 -21.87
N PHE A 5 -30.47 28.43 -21.78
CA PHE A 5 -31.26 27.87 -20.67
C PHE A 5 -31.44 26.35 -20.70
N LEU A 6 -31.11 25.68 -21.82
CA LEU A 6 -31.15 24.22 -21.94
C LEU A 6 -29.82 23.54 -21.61
N PHE A 7 -28.70 24.27 -21.70
CA PHE A 7 -27.38 23.72 -21.37
C PHE A 7 -27.14 23.67 -19.86
N ALA A 8 -27.58 24.67 -19.11
CA ALA A 8 -27.44 24.71 -17.66
C ALA A 8 -28.08 23.50 -16.93
N PRO A 9 -29.35 23.09 -17.20
CA PRO A 9 -29.93 21.92 -16.57
C PRO A 9 -29.28 20.62 -17.04
N LEU A 10 -28.82 20.53 -18.30
CA LEU A 10 -28.12 19.35 -18.81
C LEU A 10 -26.75 19.17 -18.13
N LEU A 11 -26.03 20.27 -17.92
CA LEU A 11 -24.74 20.29 -17.22
C LEU A 11 -24.92 19.96 -15.73
N LEU A 12 -25.96 20.49 -15.09
CA LEU A 12 -26.33 20.15 -13.71
C LEU A 12 -26.72 18.67 -13.58
N LEU A 13 -27.50 18.13 -14.53
CA LEU A 13 -27.85 16.70 -14.55
C LEU A 13 -26.59 15.84 -14.72
N TYR A 14 -25.68 16.23 -15.61
CA TYR A 14 -24.39 15.56 -15.80
C TYR A 14 -23.52 15.64 -14.54
N CYS A 15 -23.46 16.79 -13.86
CA CYS A 15 -22.78 16.93 -12.58
C CYS A 15 -23.41 16.05 -11.50
N THR A 16 -24.74 15.95 -11.42
CA THR A 16 -25.41 15.10 -10.43
C THR A 16 -25.24 13.60 -10.71
N LEU A 17 -25.19 13.20 -12.00
CA LEU A 17 -24.89 11.83 -12.41
C LEU A 17 -23.43 11.45 -12.13
N VAL A 18 -22.48 12.39 -12.28
CA VAL A 18 -21.07 12.20 -11.90
C VAL A 18 -20.91 12.14 -10.38
N THR A 19 -21.72 12.85 -9.58
CA THR A 19 -21.70 12.75 -8.11
C THR A 19 -22.33 11.47 -7.56
N LEU A 20 -23.04 10.69 -8.38
CA LEU A 20 -23.59 9.37 -8.01
C LEU A 20 -22.62 8.22 -8.31
N ALA A 21 -21.37 8.51 -8.71
CA ALA A 21 -20.33 7.50 -8.73
C ALA A 21 -20.18 6.95 -7.30
N VAL A 22 -20.70 5.75 -7.06
CA VAL A 22 -20.48 4.99 -5.83
C VAL A 22 -18.98 4.78 -5.73
N THR A 23 -18.32 5.62 -4.93
CA THR A 23 -16.92 5.42 -4.60
C THR A 23 -16.91 4.23 -3.64
N GLU A 24 -16.41 3.09 -4.10
CA GLU A 24 -16.13 1.99 -3.20
C GLU A 24 -15.24 2.52 -2.06
N HIS A 25 -15.56 2.20 -0.82
CA HIS A 25 -14.76 2.64 0.31
C HIS A 25 -13.66 1.64 0.60
N HIS A 26 -12.43 2.11 0.75
CA HIS A 26 -11.33 1.29 1.24
C HIS A 26 -11.30 1.32 2.78
N ARG A 27 -11.56 0.18 3.40
CA ARG A 27 -11.33 -0.05 4.82
C ARG A 27 -9.86 -0.40 5.07
N CYS A 28 -9.13 0.51 5.68
CA CYS A 28 -7.76 0.28 6.15
C CYS A 28 -7.76 -0.79 7.27
N ILE A 29 -6.88 -1.78 7.17
CA ILE A 29 -6.70 -2.85 8.16
C ILE A 29 -5.28 -2.92 8.74
N SER A 30 -4.52 -1.83 8.63
CA SER A 30 -3.10 -1.76 9.01
C SER A 30 -2.84 -2.28 10.44
N ASP A 31 -3.69 -1.93 11.41
CA ASP A 31 -3.57 -2.42 12.80
C ASP A 31 -3.61 -3.96 12.89
N THR A 32 -4.49 -4.60 12.13
CA THR A 32 -4.62 -6.07 12.09
C THR A 32 -3.40 -6.72 11.43
N VAL A 33 -2.88 -6.10 10.38
CA VAL A 33 -1.73 -6.59 9.63
C VAL A 33 -0.44 -6.42 10.41
N ALA A 34 -0.26 -5.28 11.09
CA ALA A 34 0.89 -4.99 11.94
C ALA A 34 1.05 -6.03 13.07
N LEU A 35 -0.06 -6.47 13.69
CA LEU A 35 -0.05 -7.54 14.69
C LEU A 35 0.47 -8.90 14.15
N ARG A 36 0.37 -9.13 12.84
CA ARG A 36 0.75 -10.39 12.17
C ARG A 36 2.13 -10.35 11.53
N ALA A 37 2.66 -9.16 11.22
CA ALA A 37 4.02 -8.97 10.73
C ALA A 37 5.09 -9.17 11.82
N GLY A 38 4.86 -8.63 13.03
CA GLY A 38 5.75 -8.75 14.20
C GLY A 38 7.07 -7.94 14.11
N PRO A 39 7.87 -7.86 15.21
CA PRO A 39 7.50 -8.11 16.60
C PRO A 39 6.59 -7.00 17.13
N THR A 40 5.86 -7.30 18.20
CA THR A 40 5.00 -6.36 18.94
C THR A 40 5.68 -5.00 19.08
N MET A 41 5.00 -3.97 18.57
CA MET A 41 5.27 -2.59 18.92
C MET A 41 5.44 -2.54 20.44
N SER A 42 6.63 -2.13 20.91
CA SER A 42 6.87 -1.96 22.35
C SER A 42 5.73 -1.14 22.93
N MET A 43 5.24 -1.46 24.13
CA MET A 43 4.21 -0.63 24.75
C MET A 43 4.64 0.83 24.86
N ASP A 44 5.93 1.10 24.99
CA ASP A 44 6.47 2.45 24.99
C ASP A 44 6.28 3.16 23.63
N ILE A 45 6.45 2.42 22.52
CA ILE A 45 6.20 2.94 21.17
C ILE A 45 4.71 3.12 20.92
N PHE A 46 3.88 2.16 21.35
CA PHE A 46 2.42 2.27 21.23
C PHE A 46 1.86 3.44 22.05
N MET A 47 2.35 3.64 23.29
CA MET A 47 1.97 4.77 24.13
C MET A 47 2.41 6.09 23.49
N LYS A 48 3.64 6.20 22.98
CA LYS A 48 4.11 7.39 22.23
C LYS A 48 3.28 7.67 20.99
N ILE A 49 2.87 6.65 20.24
CA ILE A 49 1.99 6.80 19.06
C ILE A 49 0.60 7.24 19.51
N THR A 50 0.06 6.67 20.59
CA THR A 50 -1.25 7.03 21.15
C THR A 50 -1.27 8.47 21.66
N GLU A 51 -0.22 8.90 22.38
CA GLU A 51 -0.03 10.27 22.83
C GLU A 51 0.10 11.25 21.67
N LYS A 52 0.89 10.90 20.63
CA LYS A 52 1.00 11.72 19.41
C LYS A 52 -0.33 11.82 18.67
N ARG A 53 -1.08 10.71 18.55
CA ARG A 53 -2.42 10.68 17.93
C ARG A 53 -3.39 11.55 18.71
N GLN A 54 -3.40 11.47 20.04
CA GLN A 54 -4.23 12.31 20.90
C GLN A 54 -3.86 13.79 20.74
N ALA A 55 -2.57 14.13 20.75
CA ALA A 55 -2.10 15.50 20.52
C ALA A 55 -2.47 16.03 19.12
N GLN A 56 -2.48 15.16 18.10
CA GLN A 56 -2.84 15.51 16.74
C GLN A 56 -4.35 15.73 16.60
N ILE A 57 -5.18 14.91 17.25
CA ILE A 57 -6.64 15.12 17.37
C ILE A 57 -6.94 16.46 18.05
N THR A 58 -6.21 16.79 19.12
CA THR A 58 -6.35 18.10 19.81
C THR A 58 -5.93 19.27 18.93
N ARG A 59 -4.92 19.11 18.06
CA ARG A 59 -4.50 20.14 17.10
C ARG A 59 -5.49 20.35 15.96
N PHE A 60 -6.14 19.28 15.49
CA PHE A 60 -7.19 19.38 14.45
C PHE A 60 -8.51 19.95 14.99
N ALA A 61 -8.69 20.04 16.31
CA ALA A 61 -9.84 20.68 16.95
C ALA A 61 -9.67 22.19 17.17
N GLN A 62 -8.50 22.76 16.85
CA GLN A 62 -8.28 24.21 16.88
C GLN A 62 -8.12 24.73 15.45
N ASP A 63 -8.86 25.80 15.11
CA ASP A 63 -8.63 26.60 13.90
C ASP A 63 -7.23 27.23 14.02
N GLN A 64 -6.22 26.47 13.59
CA GLN A 64 -4.88 27.00 13.40
C GLN A 64 -4.84 27.73 12.05
N PRO A 65 -4.27 28.94 11.98
CA PRO A 65 -3.99 29.57 10.70
C PRO A 65 -3.12 28.62 9.88
N LEU A 66 -3.44 28.48 8.58
CA LEU A 66 -2.65 27.74 7.61
C LEU A 66 -1.16 28.05 7.85
N PRO A 67 -0.33 27.04 8.21
CA PRO A 67 1.09 27.31 8.34
C PRO A 67 1.56 27.87 7.01
N ALA A 68 2.26 29.01 7.05
CA ALA A 68 2.96 29.52 5.88
C ALA A 68 3.73 28.35 5.25
N VAL A 69 3.62 28.19 3.93
CA VAL A 69 4.34 27.17 3.17
C VAL A 69 5.82 27.30 3.56
N ARG A 70 6.27 26.43 4.46
CA ARG A 70 7.64 26.41 4.91
C ARG A 70 8.35 25.58 3.85
N GLU A 71 8.93 26.25 2.85
CA GLU A 71 9.99 25.66 2.05
C GLU A 71 11.16 25.41 2.99
N GLU A 72 11.09 24.30 3.71
CA GLU A 72 12.20 23.80 4.50
C GLU A 72 13.28 23.42 3.49
N GLN A 73 14.38 24.18 3.48
CA GLN A 73 15.48 23.96 2.57
C GLN A 73 15.97 22.52 2.79
N VAL A 74 15.80 21.68 1.76
CA VAL A 74 16.27 20.29 1.78
C VAL A 74 17.78 20.33 1.98
N GLY A 75 18.24 19.93 3.18
CA GLY A 75 19.65 20.01 3.54
C GLY A 75 20.54 19.25 2.57
N GLU A 76 21.78 19.69 2.38
CA GLU A 76 22.75 19.00 1.53
C GLU A 76 22.86 17.52 1.94
N GLY A 77 22.53 16.60 1.02
CA GLY A 77 22.56 15.15 1.24
C GLY A 77 21.20 14.45 1.18
N TRP A 78 20.09 15.18 1.37
CA TRP A 78 18.74 14.64 1.24
C TRP A 78 18.33 14.54 -0.23
N LYS A 79 17.86 13.37 -0.66
CA LYS A 79 17.44 13.09 -2.04
C LYS A 79 16.09 12.38 -2.05
N PRO A 80 15.33 12.43 -3.16
CA PRO A 80 14.13 11.62 -3.34
C PRO A 80 14.38 10.16 -2.94
N ILE A 81 13.47 9.58 -2.15
CA ILE A 81 13.52 8.17 -1.78
C ILE A 81 13.53 7.30 -3.04
N ARG A 82 14.33 6.23 -3.05
CA ARG A 82 14.31 5.22 -4.11
C ARG A 82 13.60 3.98 -3.61
N ILE A 83 12.43 3.67 -4.17
CA ILE A 83 11.65 2.47 -3.77
C ILE A 83 11.74 1.41 -4.87
N LYS A 84 12.30 0.25 -4.53
CA LYS A 84 12.41 -0.88 -5.46
C LYS A 84 11.20 -1.80 -5.33
N LEU A 85 10.36 -1.84 -6.36
CA LEU A 85 9.29 -2.84 -6.48
C LEU A 85 9.86 -4.20 -6.91
N VAL A 86 9.45 -5.27 -6.21
CA VAL A 86 9.77 -6.67 -6.51
C VAL A 86 8.47 -7.45 -6.70
N THR A 87 8.29 -8.03 -7.89
CA THR A 87 7.05 -8.67 -8.31
C THR A 87 7.14 -10.20 -8.35
N GLY A 88 8.24 -10.79 -7.88
CA GLY A 88 8.43 -12.25 -7.86
C GLY A 88 7.37 -12.98 -7.02
N THR A 89 6.80 -12.30 -6.02
CA THR A 89 5.73 -12.79 -5.14
C THR A 89 4.31 -12.58 -5.67
N LEU A 90 4.13 -12.02 -6.87
CA LEU A 90 2.80 -11.60 -7.35
C LEU A 90 1.80 -12.78 -7.44
N LYS A 91 2.25 -13.90 -8.02
CA LYS A 91 1.49 -15.15 -8.17
C LYS A 91 2.08 -16.23 -7.27
N ARG A 92 1.69 -16.19 -6.01
CA ARG A 92 2.21 -17.11 -4.98
C ARG A 92 1.44 -18.43 -4.95
N ASP A 93 2.12 -19.56 -5.12
CA ASP A 93 1.50 -20.89 -5.13
C ASP A 93 0.59 -21.12 -3.92
N GLY A 94 -0.69 -21.38 -4.18
CA GLY A 94 -1.70 -21.70 -3.16
C GLY A 94 -2.39 -20.49 -2.49
N HIS A 95 -2.04 -19.25 -2.88
CA HIS A 95 -2.60 -18.04 -2.23
C HIS A 95 -3.26 -17.04 -3.21
N TYR A 96 -3.19 -17.25 -4.52
CA TYR A 96 -3.92 -16.43 -5.50
C TYR A 96 -4.98 -17.24 -6.23
N CYS A 97 -6.02 -16.55 -6.71
CA CYS A 97 -7.05 -17.13 -7.56
C CYS A 97 -6.58 -17.12 -9.03
N GLY A 98 -6.31 -18.31 -9.59
CA GLY A 98 -5.89 -18.48 -10.98
C GLY A 98 -7.06 -18.80 -11.94
N GLU A 99 -6.81 -18.70 -13.25
CA GLU A 99 -7.81 -18.84 -14.33
C GLU A 99 -8.44 -20.24 -14.45
N LYS A 100 -7.80 -21.29 -13.93
CA LYS A 100 -8.28 -22.67 -14.01
C LYS A 100 -8.54 -23.25 -12.62
N GLY A 101 -9.81 -23.21 -12.21
CA GLY A 101 -10.37 -24.29 -11.39
C GLY A 101 -10.09 -24.31 -9.89
N ASN A 102 -9.45 -23.30 -9.28
CA ASN A 102 -9.45 -23.18 -7.83
C ASN A 102 -10.77 -22.55 -7.33
N LYS A 103 -11.89 -23.24 -7.58
CA LYS A 103 -13.16 -23.02 -6.85
C LYS A 103 -13.11 -23.59 -5.43
N ASN A 104 -11.98 -24.16 -5.04
CA ASN A 104 -11.73 -24.59 -3.67
C ASN A 104 -11.30 -23.40 -2.83
N PRO A 105 -11.69 -23.36 -1.56
CA PRO A 105 -11.23 -22.32 -0.65
C PRO A 105 -9.69 -22.29 -0.60
N ILE A 106 -9.13 -21.11 -0.78
CA ILE A 106 -7.71 -20.85 -0.55
C ILE A 106 -7.51 -20.34 0.87
N ILE A 107 -6.27 -20.42 1.38
CA ILE A 107 -5.89 -19.76 2.63
C ILE A 107 -5.04 -18.55 2.28
N THR A 108 -5.55 -17.35 2.54
CA THR A 108 -4.81 -16.09 2.39
C THR A 108 -3.61 -16.03 3.34
N LEU A 109 -2.64 -15.14 3.10
CA LEU A 109 -1.47 -14.89 3.95
C LEU A 109 -1.87 -14.41 5.35
N LEU A 110 -3.05 -13.82 5.45
CA LEU A 110 -3.73 -13.47 6.69
C LEU A 110 -4.41 -14.68 7.36
N ASN A 111 -4.08 -15.91 6.99
CA ASN A 111 -4.65 -17.17 7.50
C ASN A 111 -6.19 -17.15 7.51
N LYS A 112 -6.82 -16.62 6.46
CA LYS A 112 -8.27 -16.66 6.28
C LYS A 112 -8.62 -17.55 5.10
N GLU A 113 -9.58 -18.44 5.33
CA GLU A 113 -10.22 -19.19 4.26
C GLU A 113 -11.01 -18.25 3.35
N TYR A 114 -10.85 -18.40 2.05
CA TYR A 114 -11.47 -17.53 1.05
C TYR A 114 -11.89 -18.32 -0.17
N THR A 115 -13.14 -18.13 -0.60
CA THR A 115 -13.66 -18.74 -1.84
C THR A 115 -13.56 -17.74 -2.97
N CYS A 116 -12.70 -18.04 -3.95
CA CYS A 116 -12.49 -17.19 -5.13
C CYS A 116 -13.79 -17.02 -5.95
N THR A 117 -14.07 -15.79 -6.37
CA THR A 117 -15.00 -15.50 -7.48
C THR A 117 -14.23 -15.07 -8.73
N ASP A 118 -14.94 -14.89 -9.85
CA ASP A 118 -14.33 -14.45 -11.11
C ASP A 118 -13.64 -13.07 -10.97
N ASP A 119 -14.14 -12.20 -10.09
CA ASP A 119 -13.52 -10.91 -9.81
C ASP A 119 -12.19 -11.04 -9.06
N ASP A 120 -11.96 -12.13 -8.34
CA ASP A 120 -10.73 -12.35 -7.57
C ASP A 120 -9.61 -12.95 -8.42
N VAL A 121 -9.91 -13.36 -9.65
CA VAL A 121 -8.91 -13.89 -10.58
C VAL A 121 -7.96 -12.78 -11.01
N LEU A 122 -6.65 -13.02 -10.82
CA LEU A 122 -5.59 -12.15 -11.33
C LEU A 122 -5.34 -12.47 -12.81
N THR A 123 -6.12 -11.83 -13.68
CA THR A 123 -5.94 -11.91 -15.13
C THR A 123 -4.66 -11.19 -15.57
N PRO A 124 -4.12 -11.49 -16.77
CA PRO A 124 -2.98 -10.75 -17.34
C PRO A 124 -3.23 -9.24 -17.42
N GLU A 125 -4.46 -8.81 -17.67
CA GLU A 125 -4.86 -7.41 -17.69
C GLU A 125 -4.75 -6.76 -16.31
N LYS A 126 -5.28 -7.41 -15.27
CA LYS A 126 -5.15 -6.92 -13.88
C LYS A 126 -3.69 -6.89 -13.44
N GLU A 127 -2.92 -7.91 -13.76
CA GLU A 127 -1.47 -7.92 -13.50
C GLU A 127 -0.78 -6.74 -14.17
N HIS A 128 -1.11 -6.45 -15.43
CA HIS A 128 -0.57 -5.29 -16.13
C HIS A 128 -0.92 -3.98 -15.42
N ILE A 129 -2.20 -3.74 -15.14
CA ILE A 129 -2.68 -2.52 -14.47
C ILE A 129 -1.99 -2.35 -13.12
N LEU A 130 -1.88 -3.41 -12.32
CA LEU A 130 -1.27 -3.34 -10.99
C LEU A 130 0.23 -3.00 -11.07
N VAL A 131 0.97 -3.72 -11.91
CA VAL A 131 2.44 -3.65 -11.94
C VAL A 131 2.97 -2.49 -12.81
N LYS A 132 2.21 -2.05 -13.81
CA LYS A 132 2.64 -1.02 -14.77
C LYS A 132 1.99 0.34 -14.55
N GLU A 133 0.88 0.41 -13.82
CA GLU A 133 0.15 1.66 -13.58
C GLU A 133 0.01 1.97 -12.08
N ILE A 134 -0.76 1.17 -11.34
CA ILE A 134 -1.12 1.48 -9.95
C ILE A 134 0.10 1.63 -9.04
N LEU A 135 0.97 0.61 -8.99
CA LEU A 135 2.11 0.62 -8.07
C LEU A 135 3.20 1.62 -8.49
N PRO A 136 3.58 1.73 -9.79
CA PRO A 136 4.53 2.76 -10.21
C PRO A 136 4.05 4.18 -9.90
N GLU A 137 2.76 4.49 -10.13
CA GLU A 137 2.22 5.82 -9.78
C GLU A 137 2.18 6.05 -8.28
N ALA A 138 1.79 5.04 -7.49
CA ALA A 138 1.78 5.13 -6.03
C ALA A 138 3.19 5.34 -5.45
N ILE A 139 4.19 4.64 -5.99
CA ILE A 139 5.60 4.85 -5.65
C ILE A 139 6.02 6.26 -6.01
N LYS A 140 5.72 6.72 -7.23
CA LYS A 140 6.09 8.06 -7.69
C LYS A 140 5.54 9.17 -6.77
N LEU A 141 4.32 9.01 -6.24
CA LEU A 141 3.75 9.96 -5.27
C LEU A 141 4.64 10.14 -4.03
N HIS A 142 5.26 9.05 -3.56
CA HIS A 142 6.21 9.06 -2.44
C HIS A 142 7.59 9.59 -2.85
N GLU A 143 8.13 9.16 -4.00
CA GLU A 143 9.44 9.63 -4.49
C GLU A 143 9.46 11.15 -4.70
N GLU A 144 8.35 11.75 -5.13
CA GLU A 144 8.22 13.20 -5.33
C GLU A 144 8.14 14.01 -4.02
N ARG A 145 7.82 13.38 -2.89
CA ARG A 145 7.46 14.07 -1.63
C ARG A 145 8.35 13.71 -0.44
N LEU A 146 8.94 12.52 -0.46
CA LEU A 146 9.79 12.01 0.61
C LEU A 146 11.24 12.11 0.20
N PHE A 147 11.94 13.05 0.82
CA PHE A 147 13.39 13.13 0.76
C PHE A 147 13.97 12.32 1.93
N VAL A 148 15.05 11.59 1.67
CA VAL A 148 15.78 10.78 2.66
C VAL A 148 17.28 11.00 2.50
N GLU A 149 18.06 10.72 3.55
CA GLU A 149 19.49 10.47 3.37
C GLU A 149 19.65 9.09 2.70
N PRO A 150 20.20 8.99 1.47
CA PRO A 150 20.27 7.72 0.76
C PRO A 150 21.13 6.68 1.49
N LEU A 151 20.73 5.41 1.41
CA LEU A 151 21.55 4.31 1.94
C LEU A 151 22.89 4.24 1.19
N LYS A 152 23.97 4.07 1.97
CA LYS A 152 25.36 3.97 1.46
C LYS A 152 25.68 2.59 0.86
N GLY A 153 24.87 1.58 1.15
CA GLY A 153 25.01 0.21 0.66
C GLY A 153 23.66 -0.37 0.23
N PRO A 154 23.66 -1.52 -0.47
CA PRO A 154 22.43 -2.14 -0.92
C PRO A 154 21.66 -2.78 0.24
N ILE A 155 20.35 -2.90 0.06
CA ILE A 155 19.47 -3.64 0.97
C ILE A 155 19.62 -5.13 0.65
N VAL A 156 19.89 -5.92 1.68
CA VAL A 156 19.80 -7.39 1.64
C VAL A 156 18.64 -7.77 2.54
N VAL A 157 17.70 -8.57 2.02
CA VAL A 157 16.54 -8.99 2.81
C VAL A 157 17.02 -9.89 3.95
N PRO A 158 16.68 -9.58 5.22
CA PRO A 158 17.11 -10.40 6.33
C PRO A 158 16.43 -11.77 6.33
N GLN A 159 17.06 -12.73 6.98
CA GLN A 159 16.37 -13.95 7.40
C GLN A 159 15.39 -13.59 8.52
N PHE A 160 14.13 -13.97 8.36
CA PHE A 160 13.11 -13.71 9.38
C PHE A 160 13.18 -14.80 10.46
N SER A 161 13.18 -14.39 11.73
CA SER A 161 13.31 -15.32 12.87
C SER A 161 12.07 -16.17 13.15
N LYS A 162 10.89 -15.71 12.71
CA LYS A 162 9.61 -16.42 12.83
C LYS A 162 9.23 -17.04 11.50
N ASN A 163 9.41 -18.36 11.39
CA ASN A 163 9.11 -19.13 10.18
C ASN A 163 7.60 -19.27 9.87
N ASP A 164 6.74 -18.65 10.69
CA ASP A 164 5.28 -18.60 10.54
C ASP A 164 4.73 -17.16 10.45
N GLY A 165 5.58 -16.15 10.63
CA GLY A 165 5.20 -14.73 10.58
C GLY A 165 4.84 -14.28 9.16
N LEU A 166 4.04 -13.21 9.06
CA LEU A 166 3.52 -12.72 7.77
C LEU A 166 4.66 -12.42 6.78
N CYS A 167 5.70 -11.70 7.21
CA CYS A 167 6.83 -11.32 6.36
C CYS A 167 7.63 -12.53 5.87
N TYR A 168 7.90 -13.51 6.76
CA TYR A 168 8.54 -14.76 6.37
C TYR A 168 7.68 -15.48 5.33
N LYS A 169 6.39 -15.69 5.63
CA LYS A 169 5.47 -16.33 4.70
C LYS A 169 5.54 -15.60 3.38
N PHE A 170 5.26 -14.30 3.33
CA PHE A 170 5.21 -13.46 2.12
C PHE A 170 6.47 -13.57 1.26
N ILE A 171 7.66 -13.36 1.83
CA ILE A 171 8.91 -13.19 1.06
C ILE A 171 9.69 -14.51 0.89
N SER A 172 9.44 -15.55 1.70
CA SER A 172 10.17 -16.83 1.65
C SER A 172 10.10 -17.56 0.30
N GLN A 173 9.09 -17.30 -0.51
CA GLN A 173 8.94 -17.91 -1.83
C GLN A 173 9.59 -17.10 -2.97
N ASP A 174 10.05 -15.87 -2.70
CA ASP A 174 10.68 -15.05 -3.73
C ASP A 174 12.12 -15.50 -4.00
N LYS A 175 12.43 -15.82 -5.27
CA LYS A 175 13.78 -16.17 -5.74
C LYS A 175 14.73 -14.97 -5.71
N GLU A 176 14.19 -13.76 -5.74
CA GLU A 176 14.94 -12.50 -5.68
C GLU A 176 15.28 -12.08 -4.24
N ARG A 177 14.75 -12.76 -3.21
CA ARG A 177 15.06 -12.45 -1.80
C ARG A 177 16.57 -12.42 -1.51
N GLU A 178 17.33 -13.28 -2.18
CA GLU A 178 18.79 -13.41 -2.01
C GLU A 178 19.59 -12.33 -2.74
N LYS A 179 18.93 -11.50 -3.57
CA LYS A 179 19.58 -10.40 -4.27
C LYS A 179 19.80 -9.21 -3.33
N SER A 180 20.79 -8.41 -3.70
CA SER A 180 21.02 -7.09 -3.11
C SER A 180 20.32 -6.01 -3.94
N PHE A 181 19.64 -5.06 -3.31
CA PHE A 181 18.89 -4.01 -3.98
C PHE A 181 19.51 -2.63 -3.73
N ALA A 182 19.90 -1.93 -4.79
CA ALA A 182 20.41 -0.56 -4.72
C ALA A 182 19.27 0.45 -4.61
N ALA A 183 18.62 0.50 -3.44
CA ALA A 183 17.47 1.34 -3.14
C ALA A 183 17.48 1.78 -1.67
N ASP A 184 16.54 2.64 -1.29
CA ASP A 184 16.36 3.08 0.10
C ASP A 184 15.24 2.30 0.81
N MET A 185 14.36 1.67 0.03
CA MET A 185 13.32 0.74 0.47
C MET A 185 13.06 -0.31 -0.63
N VAL A 186 12.78 -1.55 -0.25
CA VAL A 186 12.33 -2.63 -1.15
C VAL A 186 10.89 -3.00 -0.79
N LEU A 187 10.02 -3.05 -1.79
CA LEU A 187 8.60 -3.36 -1.65
C LEU A 187 8.26 -4.62 -2.44
N PHE A 188 7.90 -5.69 -1.74
CA PHE A 188 7.42 -6.94 -2.35
C PHE A 188 5.91 -6.89 -2.54
N VAL A 189 5.42 -7.31 -3.71
CA VAL A 189 3.98 -7.29 -4.02
C VAL A 189 3.39 -8.68 -4.16
N ALA A 190 2.18 -8.87 -3.62
CA ALA A 190 1.29 -9.99 -3.88
C ALA A 190 -0.07 -9.48 -4.39
N ALA A 191 -0.83 -10.36 -5.04
CA ALA A 191 -2.19 -10.09 -5.44
C ALA A 191 -3.12 -11.24 -5.05
N GLU A 192 -3.20 -11.48 -3.73
CA GLU A 192 -4.18 -12.38 -3.13
C GLU A 192 -5.50 -11.66 -2.82
N PRO A 193 -6.63 -12.38 -2.78
CA PRO A 193 -7.90 -11.82 -2.37
C PRO A 193 -7.81 -11.17 -0.99
N THR A 194 -8.55 -10.08 -0.84
CA THR A 194 -8.61 -9.31 0.39
C THR A 194 -9.99 -9.46 1.04
N PRO A 195 -10.10 -9.21 2.37
CA PRO A 195 -11.40 -9.10 3.01
C PRO A 195 -12.26 -8.03 2.34
N GLU A 196 -13.59 -8.14 2.47
CA GLU A 196 -14.51 -7.15 1.92
C GLU A 196 -14.12 -5.71 2.31
N GLU A 197 -14.29 -4.81 1.35
CA GLU A 197 -13.96 -3.37 1.41
C GLU A 197 -12.46 -3.06 1.61
N THR A 198 -11.59 -4.07 1.66
CA THR A 198 -10.15 -3.85 1.80
C THR A 198 -9.50 -3.96 0.43
N PHE A 199 -9.11 -2.86 -0.24
CA PHE A 199 -8.52 -2.98 -1.58
C PHE A 199 -7.10 -3.50 -1.54
N ALA A 200 -6.34 -3.03 -0.56
CA ALA A 200 -4.96 -3.40 -0.34
C ALA A 200 -4.65 -3.41 1.15
N TRP A 201 -3.52 -4.01 1.49
CA TRP A 201 -2.92 -3.89 2.81
C TRP A 201 -1.40 -3.99 2.70
N ALA A 202 -0.68 -3.35 3.59
CA ALA A 202 0.78 -3.41 3.64
C ALA A 202 1.33 -3.68 5.05
N ALA A 203 2.62 -4.01 5.11
CA ALA A 203 3.35 -4.11 6.36
C ALA A 203 4.83 -3.79 6.17
N THR A 204 5.43 -3.18 7.20
CA THR A 204 6.89 -3.11 7.34
C THR A 204 7.42 -4.45 7.84
N CYS A 205 8.42 -5.00 7.15
CA CYS A 205 9.03 -6.31 7.45
C CYS A 205 10.45 -6.21 7.99
N ALA A 206 11.20 -5.15 7.68
CA ALA A 206 12.51 -4.92 8.25
C ALA A 206 12.81 -3.42 8.38
N THR A 207 13.50 -3.07 9.45
CA THR A 207 13.98 -1.72 9.74
C THR A 207 15.49 -1.73 9.97
N LEU A 208 16.13 -0.57 9.78
CA LEU A 208 17.56 -0.37 9.97
C LEU A 208 17.82 0.59 11.14
N GLY A 209 18.77 0.22 11.99
CA GLY A 209 19.28 1.06 13.07
C GLY A 209 18.28 1.28 14.21
N PRO A 210 18.71 2.01 15.27
CA PRO A 210 17.88 2.29 16.43
C PRO A 210 16.68 3.21 16.11
N ASP A 211 16.80 4.02 15.06
CA ASP A 211 15.75 4.94 14.62
C ASP A 211 14.60 4.23 13.88
N GLY A 212 14.77 2.93 13.59
CA GLY A 212 13.71 2.10 13.01
C GLY A 212 13.38 2.44 11.56
N ARG A 213 14.34 2.93 10.76
CA ARG A 213 14.14 3.28 9.35
C ARG A 213 13.62 2.08 8.55
N PRO A 214 12.41 2.11 7.97
CA PRO A 214 11.89 1.01 7.16
C PRO A 214 12.73 0.79 5.91
N VAL A 215 13.10 -0.46 5.62
CA VAL A 215 13.92 -0.84 4.45
C VAL A 215 13.31 -1.98 3.65
N VAL A 216 12.46 -2.82 4.25
CA VAL A 216 11.73 -3.87 3.53
C VAL A 216 10.26 -3.79 3.92
N GLY A 217 9.40 -3.65 2.93
CA GLY A 217 7.95 -3.69 3.07
C GLY A 217 7.32 -4.73 2.16
N ILE A 218 6.08 -5.10 2.49
CA ILE A 218 5.21 -5.95 1.67
C ILE A 218 3.91 -5.19 1.39
N ILE A 219 3.33 -5.40 0.22
CA ILE A 219 1.99 -4.92 -0.13
C ILE A 219 1.21 -6.03 -0.82
N ASN A 220 -0.03 -6.24 -0.40
CA ASN A 220 -0.99 -7.04 -1.14
C ASN A 220 -2.06 -6.14 -1.74
N TYR A 221 -2.43 -6.39 -3.00
CA TYR A 221 -3.53 -5.69 -3.68
C TYR A 221 -4.56 -6.71 -4.18
N GLY A 222 -5.78 -6.63 -3.67
CA GLY A 222 -6.87 -7.56 -4.01
C GLY A 222 -7.26 -7.48 -5.48
N PRO A 223 -7.21 -8.59 -6.25
CA PRO A 223 -7.49 -8.57 -7.69
C PRO A 223 -8.84 -7.98 -8.10
N ARG A 224 -9.85 -8.13 -7.25
CA ARG A 224 -11.19 -7.52 -7.40
C ARG A 224 -11.15 -6.01 -7.59
N TYR A 225 -10.19 -5.35 -6.98
CA TYR A 225 -10.11 -3.89 -6.91
C TYR A 225 -9.10 -3.30 -7.90
N ILE A 226 -8.47 -4.15 -8.72
CA ILE A 226 -7.48 -3.70 -9.70
C ILE A 226 -8.21 -3.12 -10.92
N VAL A 227 -8.27 -1.79 -10.95
CA VAL A 227 -8.79 -0.98 -12.06
C VAL A 227 -7.93 0.27 -12.17
N ALA A 228 -7.65 0.73 -13.39
CA ALA A 228 -6.85 1.92 -13.67
C ALA A 228 -7.59 3.23 -13.30
N THR A 229 -7.69 3.53 -12.00
CA THR A 229 -8.29 4.78 -11.51
C THR A 229 -7.41 5.49 -10.47
N PRO A 230 -7.50 6.83 -10.36
CA PRO A 230 -6.74 7.58 -9.36
C PRO A 230 -7.02 7.15 -7.92
N GLN A 231 -8.21 6.64 -7.64
CA GLN A 231 -8.55 6.13 -6.31
C GLN A 231 -7.70 4.89 -5.97
N ARG A 232 -7.54 3.96 -6.93
CA ARG A 232 -6.76 2.73 -6.71
C ARG A 232 -5.28 3.03 -6.47
N VAL A 233 -4.74 4.00 -7.20
CA VAL A 233 -3.40 4.56 -7.00
C VAL A 233 -3.25 5.15 -5.61
N ARG A 234 -4.19 5.99 -5.16
CA ARG A 234 -4.14 6.62 -3.83
C ARG A 234 -4.25 5.61 -2.70
N VAL A 235 -5.01 4.52 -2.87
CA VAL A 235 -5.06 3.44 -1.90
C VAL A 235 -3.73 2.68 -1.83
N ALA A 236 -3.10 2.35 -2.98
CA ALA A 236 -1.75 1.80 -2.96
C ALA A 236 -0.74 2.74 -2.28
N ALA A 237 -0.82 4.04 -2.57
CA ALA A 237 0.06 5.03 -1.94
C ALA A 237 -0.17 5.13 -0.44
N HIS A 238 -1.42 5.08 0.01
CA HIS A 238 -1.79 5.01 1.44
C HIS A 238 -1.16 3.80 2.11
N GLU A 239 -1.28 2.61 1.51
CA GLU A 239 -0.69 1.39 2.07
C GLU A 239 0.85 1.41 2.06
N ILE A 240 1.50 1.97 1.02
CA ILE A 240 2.97 2.15 1.00
C ILE A 240 3.44 3.10 2.12
N ALA A 241 2.57 4.01 2.58
CA ALA A 241 2.91 4.95 3.65
C ALA A 241 2.94 4.32 5.05
N HIS A 242 2.33 3.14 5.23
CA HIS A 242 2.32 2.38 6.49
C HIS A 242 3.64 1.64 6.72
#